data_AF-A0A3Q2W0L0-F1
#
_entry.id   AF-A0A3Q2W0L0-F1
#
_cell.length_a   1.000
_cell.length_b   1.000
_cell.length_c   1.000
_cell.angle_alpha   90.00
_cell.angle_beta   90.00
_cell.angle_gamma   90.00
#
_symmetry.space_group_name_H-M   'P 1'
#
loop_
_entity.id
_entity.type
_entity.pdbx_description
1 polymer ?
#
loop_
_entity_poly.entity_id
_entity_poly.type
_entity_poly.pdbx_seq_one_letter_code
_entity_poly.pdbx_strand_id
1 'polypeptide(L)'
;MPRKKVTDVSGNGGMKRKRASGKKRERDFSSDDEFDFEQENNKKSGKPTTKSGLQPVTVADDVKEKIKLECPKVKGQLLIFGATNWDLIGRKEVPKQQAAFRNLGQNLWGPHRYGCLNDVQVSCVVSGPCAAHSLFITTEGKLWSWGRNDKGQLGHGDTKRLEAPKLIEALAEHVIVSVACGRNHTLALTEDGAVYSFGENKLGQLGQGNQTDAVLTPALISYNGQPLVKVACGAEFSMVVDCKGNLYSFGCPEYGQLGHNSDGKFIARAQRIEFDCELIPRRVAIFIEKSKDGQIMPVPNVVVRDVACGANHTLVLDSQKRVFTWGFGGYGRLGHTEQKDEMVPRLVKLFDFPGRGASQIYAGYQCSFAVSEMGGLFFWGVTNTSRESTMYPKAVQDLCGWKIRSLACGKSSIIIAADESTISWGPSPTFGELGYGDTKPKSSTTAQEVKTLDGIYIEQVVMGYSHSLVIARQDTEQEQEKLKKLPEYNPRTI
;
A
#
# COMPACT_ATOMS: atom_id res chain seq x y z
N MET A 1 -59.19 63.60 -38.46
CA MET A 1 -60.41 63.47 -37.63
C MET A 1 -60.91 62.02 -37.71
N PRO A 2 -61.64 61.45 -36.74
CA PRO A 2 -61.23 61.25 -35.34
C PRO A 2 -61.67 59.86 -34.75
N ARG A 3 -61.15 59.53 -33.54
CA ARG A 3 -61.81 58.78 -32.42
C ARG A 3 -62.25 57.31 -32.65
N LYS A 4 -62.33 56.38 -31.71
CA LYS A 4 -62.25 56.22 -30.23
C LYS A 4 -62.09 54.69 -30.01
N LYS A 5 -61.17 54.17 -29.17
CA LYS A 5 -61.29 53.80 -27.73
C LYS A 5 -62.45 52.86 -27.36
N VAL A 6 -62.11 51.82 -26.57
CA VAL A 6 -62.80 51.19 -25.40
C VAL A 6 -62.38 49.69 -25.35
N THR A 7 -61.39 49.28 -24.52
CA THR A 7 -61.46 48.75 -23.11
C THR A 7 -61.96 47.30 -23.05
N ASP A 8 -61.54 46.35 -22.20
CA ASP A 8 -60.65 46.28 -21.02
C ASP A 8 -60.20 44.81 -20.84
N VAL A 9 -58.92 44.53 -20.56
CA VAL A 9 -58.29 44.17 -19.25
C VAL A 9 -58.34 42.68 -18.89
N SER A 10 -57.17 42.04 -18.99
CA SER A 10 -56.74 40.96 -18.11
C SER A 10 -55.31 41.28 -17.66
N GLY A 11 -55.12 41.62 -16.38
CA GLY A 11 -53.82 41.82 -15.78
C GLY A 11 -53.41 40.59 -14.97
N ASN A 12 -52.22 40.05 -15.22
CA ASN A 12 -51.29 39.79 -14.12
C ASN A 12 -49.84 39.74 -14.60
N GLY A 13 -48.99 40.39 -13.82
CA GLY A 13 -47.68 40.90 -14.20
C GLY A 13 -46.61 39.84 -14.46
N GLY A 14 -45.85 40.06 -15.53
CA GLY A 14 -44.57 39.42 -15.79
C GLY A 14 -43.45 40.45 -15.77
N MET A 15 -42.34 40.14 -15.09
CA MET A 15 -41.08 40.86 -15.30
C MET A 15 -39.87 39.92 -15.23
N LYS A 16 -39.38 39.62 -16.44
CA LYS A 16 -37.98 39.49 -16.91
C LYS A 16 -36.94 38.81 -16.00
N ARG A 17 -36.36 37.71 -16.52
CA ARG A 17 -34.91 37.43 -16.38
C ARG A 17 -34.26 37.08 -17.73
N LYS A 18 -33.07 37.65 -17.92
CA LYS A 18 -32.23 37.66 -19.12
C LYS A 18 -31.71 36.27 -19.49
N ARG A 19 -31.61 35.99 -20.80
CA ARG A 19 -30.84 34.88 -21.38
C ARG A 19 -29.33 35.14 -21.22
N ALA A 20 -28.59 34.14 -20.77
CA ALA A 20 -27.14 34.04 -20.92
C ALA A 20 -26.80 32.62 -21.42
N SER A 21 -25.82 32.57 -22.31
CA SER A 21 -25.36 31.43 -23.09
C SER A 21 -24.83 30.27 -22.22
N GLY A 22 -25.28 29.05 -22.51
CA GLY A 22 -24.82 27.84 -21.85
C GLY A 22 -23.43 27.44 -22.34
N LYS A 23 -22.41 27.61 -21.49
CA LYS A 23 -21.17 26.82 -21.57
C LYS A 23 -21.42 25.45 -20.94
N LYS A 24 -21.24 24.40 -21.73
CA LYS A 24 -21.14 23.00 -21.26
C LYS A 24 -19.97 22.95 -20.27
N ARG A 25 -20.24 22.72 -18.98
CA ARG A 25 -19.20 22.39 -17.99
C ARG A 25 -18.84 20.92 -18.17
N GLU A 26 -17.66 20.65 -18.68
CA GLU A 26 -16.96 19.39 -18.41
C GLU A 26 -16.79 19.29 -16.90
N ARG A 27 -17.13 18.12 -16.34
CA ARG A 27 -16.89 17.82 -14.93
C ARG A 27 -15.43 17.44 -14.81
N ASP A 28 -14.60 18.39 -14.41
CA ASP A 28 -13.26 18.11 -13.90
C ASP A 28 -13.40 17.25 -12.64
N PHE A 29 -12.95 16.01 -12.74
CA PHE A 29 -12.68 15.17 -11.56
C PHE A 29 -11.41 15.71 -10.89
N SER A 30 -11.52 16.82 -10.16
CA SER A 30 -10.49 17.23 -9.21
C SER A 30 -10.55 16.29 -8.01
N SER A 31 -9.44 15.60 -7.77
CA SER A 31 -9.21 14.74 -6.62
C SER A 31 -8.57 15.49 -5.45
N ASP A 32 -8.81 16.80 -5.37
CA ASP A 32 -8.35 17.61 -4.23
C ASP A 32 -9.25 17.46 -3.00
N ASP A 33 -10.21 16.54 -3.02
CA ASP A 33 -10.82 16.01 -1.80
C ASP A 33 -9.85 15.01 -1.12
N GLU A 34 -8.66 15.51 -0.74
CA GLU A 34 -8.03 15.08 0.50
C GLU A 34 -9.05 15.39 1.61
N PHE A 35 -9.94 14.43 1.89
CA PHE A 35 -10.72 14.46 3.12
C PHE A 35 -9.72 14.27 4.27
N ASP A 36 -9.23 15.42 4.72
CA ASP A 36 -8.39 15.63 5.89
C ASP A 36 -9.21 15.22 7.13
N PHE A 37 -9.29 13.91 7.39
CA PHE A 37 -9.98 13.36 8.56
C PHE A 37 -9.33 13.78 9.89
N GLU A 38 -8.22 14.55 9.86
CA GLU A 38 -7.57 15.09 11.06
C GLU A 38 -8.39 16.18 11.76
N GLN A 39 -9.39 16.82 11.13
CA GLN A 39 -10.11 17.96 11.74
C GLN A 39 -11.34 17.65 12.62
N GLU A 40 -11.83 16.41 12.72
CA GLU A 40 -12.97 16.08 13.61
C GLU A 40 -12.62 15.37 14.94
N ASN A 41 -11.34 15.15 15.24
CA ASN A 41 -10.90 14.29 16.36
C ASN A 41 -10.96 14.89 17.78
N ASN A 42 -11.91 15.78 18.08
CA ASN A 42 -12.08 16.34 19.43
C ASN A 42 -13.41 15.95 20.10
N LYS A 43 -13.90 14.72 19.89
CA LYS A 43 -15.02 14.17 20.66
C LYS A 43 -14.75 12.76 21.17
N LYS A 44 -15.11 12.55 22.44
CA LYS A 44 -14.89 11.34 23.27
C LYS A 44 -15.16 10.04 22.52
N SER A 45 -14.27 9.07 22.73
CA SER A 45 -14.32 7.70 22.24
C SER A 45 -15.65 7.02 22.55
N GLY A 46 -16.28 6.46 21.50
CA GLY A 46 -17.40 5.52 21.65
C GLY A 46 -16.91 4.20 22.24
N LYS A 47 -17.80 3.50 22.96
CA LYS A 47 -17.51 2.16 23.52
C LYS A 47 -17.10 1.19 22.40
N PRO A 48 -16.19 0.22 22.67
CA PRO A 48 -15.83 -0.82 21.72
C PRO A 48 -17.09 -1.59 21.29
N THR A 49 -17.35 -1.60 19.99
CA THR A 49 -18.46 -2.34 19.37
C THR A 49 -17.98 -3.73 18.98
N THR A 50 -18.44 -4.76 19.70
CA THR A 50 -18.26 -6.16 19.31
C THR A 50 -19.41 -6.57 18.38
N LYS A 51 -19.10 -6.99 17.16
CA LYS A 51 -20.12 -7.51 16.22
C LYS A 51 -20.48 -8.94 16.61
N SER A 52 -21.63 -9.13 17.25
CA SER A 52 -22.17 -10.45 17.59
C SER A 52 -22.70 -11.14 16.32
N GLY A 53 -21.94 -12.08 15.75
CA GLY A 53 -22.40 -12.91 14.64
C GLY A 53 -21.35 -13.41 13.65
N LEU A 54 -20.14 -12.84 13.65
CA LEU A 54 -19.03 -13.36 12.84
C LEU A 54 -18.30 -14.44 13.64
N GLN A 55 -18.35 -15.69 13.18
CA GLN A 55 -17.51 -16.75 13.73
C GLN A 55 -16.16 -16.78 13.01
N PRO A 56 -15.04 -16.96 13.74
CA PRO A 56 -13.75 -17.20 13.14
C PRO A 56 -13.80 -18.35 12.15
N VAL A 57 -13.05 -18.21 11.04
CA VAL A 57 -12.71 -19.34 10.18
C VAL A 57 -12.16 -20.43 11.09
N THR A 58 -12.81 -21.59 11.11
CA THR A 58 -12.48 -22.69 12.01
C THR A 58 -12.20 -23.93 11.19
N VAL A 59 -10.97 -24.43 11.28
CA VAL A 59 -10.53 -25.72 10.78
C VAL A 59 -10.10 -26.53 12.00
N ALA A 60 -10.52 -27.80 12.07
CA ALA A 60 -10.15 -28.67 13.17
C ALA A 60 -8.62 -28.90 13.21
N ASP A 61 -8.03 -28.89 14.40
CA ASP A 61 -6.57 -28.91 14.58
C ASP A 61 -5.89 -30.16 14.01
N ASP A 62 -6.60 -31.29 13.98
CA ASP A 62 -6.15 -32.56 13.40
C ASP A 62 -6.06 -32.53 11.87
N VAL A 63 -6.72 -31.57 11.22
CA VAL A 63 -6.74 -31.40 9.75
C VAL A 63 -5.89 -30.20 9.29
N LYS A 64 -5.32 -29.43 10.23
CA LYS A 64 -4.41 -28.34 9.88
C LYS A 64 -3.09 -28.87 9.35
N GLU A 65 -2.63 -28.29 8.26
CA GLU A 65 -1.28 -28.55 7.76
C GLU A 65 -0.23 -28.11 8.79
N LYS A 66 0.91 -28.80 8.82
CA LYS A 66 2.09 -28.35 9.57
C LYS A 66 3.08 -27.78 8.57
N ILE A 67 3.34 -26.48 8.67
CA ILE A 67 4.27 -25.78 7.78
C ILE A 67 5.44 -25.22 8.57
N LYS A 68 6.55 -25.02 7.87
CA LYS A 68 7.68 -24.22 8.34
C LYS A 68 8.17 -23.37 7.18
N LEU A 69 7.80 -22.10 7.18
CA LEU A 69 8.18 -21.13 6.17
C LEU A 69 9.64 -20.75 6.36
N GLU A 70 10.38 -20.63 5.27
CA GLU A 70 11.78 -20.20 5.30
C GLU A 70 11.86 -18.67 5.41
N CYS A 71 12.80 -18.17 6.22
CA CYS A 71 13.17 -16.76 6.17
C CYS A 71 13.69 -16.39 4.75
N PRO A 72 13.51 -15.14 4.33
CA PRO A 72 14.12 -14.64 3.10
C PRO A 72 15.63 -14.92 3.05
N LYS A 73 16.11 -15.44 1.92
CA LYS A 73 17.50 -15.92 1.76
C LYS A 73 18.50 -14.80 1.50
N VAL A 74 18.00 -13.61 1.19
CA VAL A 74 18.81 -12.41 0.96
C VAL A 74 19.60 -12.10 2.23
N LYS A 75 20.83 -11.60 2.07
CA LYS A 75 21.67 -11.11 3.17
C LYS A 75 22.36 -9.85 2.71
N GLY A 76 22.28 -8.80 3.50
CA GLY A 76 22.94 -7.54 3.15
C GLY A 76 22.77 -6.47 4.20
N GLN A 77 23.21 -5.28 3.84
CA GLN A 77 23.11 -4.09 4.68
C GLN A 77 21.91 -3.24 4.23
N LEU A 78 21.16 -2.72 5.20
CA LEU A 78 20.09 -1.76 4.95
C LEU A 78 20.66 -0.41 4.52
N LEU A 79 20.15 0.12 3.41
CA LEU A 79 20.31 1.54 3.05
C LEU A 79 18.95 2.24 3.01
N ILE A 80 18.93 3.52 3.36
CA ILE A 80 17.75 4.40 3.33
C ILE A 80 18.03 5.67 2.53
N PHE A 81 17.03 6.15 1.80
CA PHE A 81 17.01 7.47 1.18
C PHE A 81 15.56 7.98 1.02
N GLY A 82 15.38 9.29 0.93
CA GLY A 82 14.07 9.95 0.99
C GLY A 82 13.77 10.62 2.32
N ALA A 83 12.48 10.87 2.58
CA ALA A 83 12.04 11.59 3.77
C ALA A 83 12.24 10.75 5.04
N THR A 84 12.91 11.31 6.04
CA THR A 84 13.06 10.70 7.39
C THR A 84 12.44 11.54 8.49
N ASN A 85 11.80 12.67 8.15
CA ASN A 85 10.88 13.32 9.09
C ASN A 85 9.54 12.58 9.08
N TRP A 86 9.47 11.51 9.86
CA TRP A 86 8.36 10.55 9.85
C TRP A 86 6.99 11.18 10.10
N ASP A 87 6.88 12.22 10.93
CA ASP A 87 5.59 12.89 11.21
C ASP A 87 5.16 13.86 10.12
N LEU A 88 6.09 14.31 9.27
CA LEU A 88 5.84 15.24 8.17
C LEU A 88 5.50 14.53 6.85
N ILE A 89 5.85 13.25 6.69
CA ILE A 89 5.57 12.49 5.46
C ILE A 89 4.07 12.55 5.12
N GLY A 90 3.78 13.01 3.90
CA GLY A 90 2.40 13.15 3.42
C GLY A 90 1.57 14.24 4.10
N ARG A 91 2.19 15.13 4.88
CA ARG A 91 1.53 16.26 5.55
C ARG A 91 2.21 17.58 5.17
N LYS A 92 1.46 18.68 5.22
CA LYS A 92 2.00 20.04 5.05
C LYS A 92 2.79 20.51 6.28
N GLU A 93 2.34 20.09 7.46
CA GLU A 93 2.97 20.38 8.75
C GLU A 93 2.84 19.17 9.68
N VAL A 94 3.75 19.07 10.66
CA VAL A 94 3.63 18.03 11.69
C VAL A 94 2.40 18.30 12.58
N PRO A 95 1.68 17.28 13.05
CA PRO A 95 0.58 17.46 13.99
C PRO A 95 1.01 18.22 15.23
N LYS A 96 0.10 19.00 15.85
CA LYS A 96 0.40 19.83 17.02
C LYS A 96 1.00 19.02 18.18
N GLN A 97 0.53 17.78 18.37
CA GLN A 97 1.04 16.85 19.38
C GLN A 97 2.51 16.47 19.14
N GLN A 98 2.97 16.53 17.88
CA GLN A 98 4.34 16.23 17.45
C GLN A 98 5.16 17.48 17.13
N ALA A 99 4.78 18.65 17.66
CA ALA A 99 5.48 19.91 17.38
C ALA A 99 6.98 19.88 17.74
N ALA A 100 7.36 19.10 18.77
CA ALA A 100 8.77 18.88 19.15
C ALA A 100 9.59 18.21 18.04
N PHE A 101 8.95 17.43 17.17
CA PHE A 101 9.57 16.68 16.08
C PHE A 101 9.57 17.43 14.74
N ARG A 102 9.08 18.67 14.70
CA ARG A 102 8.98 19.48 13.46
C ARG A 102 10.28 19.53 12.66
N ASN A 103 11.41 19.59 13.36
CA ASN A 103 12.75 19.67 12.78
C ASN A 103 13.55 18.37 12.95
N LEU A 104 12.90 17.25 13.30
CA LEU A 104 13.56 15.96 13.52
C LEU A 104 13.42 15.04 12.29
N GLY A 105 14.56 14.61 11.76
CA GLY A 105 14.65 13.98 10.45
C GLY A 105 14.93 14.99 9.33
N GLN A 106 15.35 14.48 8.18
CA GLN A 106 15.70 15.28 7.00
C GLN A 106 15.38 14.52 5.71
N ASN A 107 15.45 15.21 4.57
CA ASN A 107 15.40 14.56 3.27
C ASN A 107 16.78 14.04 2.91
N LEU A 108 16.93 12.73 2.78
CA LEU A 108 18.18 12.08 2.38
C LEU A 108 18.17 11.91 0.86
N TRP A 109 18.85 12.80 0.15
CA TRP A 109 18.81 12.82 -1.33
C TRP A 109 19.58 11.67 -1.99
N GLY A 110 20.45 11.00 -1.25
CA GLY A 110 21.16 9.80 -1.68
C GLY A 110 21.16 8.71 -0.59
N PRO A 111 21.60 7.48 -0.92
CA PRO A 111 21.61 6.34 -0.01
C PRO A 111 22.50 6.58 1.21
N HIS A 112 21.96 6.29 2.39
CA HIS A 112 22.67 6.33 3.67
C HIS A 112 22.59 4.98 4.38
N ARG A 113 23.65 4.63 5.11
CA ARG A 113 23.62 3.54 6.11
C ARG A 113 23.09 4.07 7.44
N TYR A 114 22.46 3.24 8.24
CA TYR A 114 22.23 3.56 9.66
C TYR A 114 23.45 3.14 10.48
N GLY A 115 24.03 4.06 11.27
CA GLY A 115 25.22 3.73 12.08
C GLY A 115 24.96 2.70 13.16
N CYS A 116 23.74 2.68 13.70
CA CYS A 116 23.29 1.68 14.67
C CYS A 116 23.15 0.24 14.09
N LEU A 117 23.32 0.04 12.78
CA LEU A 117 23.15 -1.26 12.11
C LEU A 117 24.44 -1.84 11.51
N ASN A 118 25.62 -1.32 11.87
CA ASN A 118 26.86 -1.74 11.21
C ASN A 118 27.13 -3.27 11.28
N ASP A 119 26.66 -3.95 12.34
CA ASP A 119 26.83 -5.40 12.52
C ASP A 119 25.55 -6.23 12.25
N VAL A 120 24.50 -5.60 11.71
CA VAL A 120 23.20 -6.26 11.53
C VAL A 120 23.03 -6.74 10.08
N GLN A 121 22.87 -8.06 9.91
CA GLN A 121 22.55 -8.68 8.62
C GLN A 121 21.04 -8.66 8.39
N VAL A 122 20.61 -7.97 7.34
CA VAL A 122 19.20 -7.83 6.97
C VAL A 122 18.85 -8.85 5.89
N SER A 123 17.72 -9.53 6.08
CA SER A 123 17.18 -10.51 5.13
C SER A 123 15.98 -10.00 4.35
N CYS A 124 15.22 -9.07 4.91
CA CYS A 124 14.08 -8.46 4.26
C CYS A 124 13.83 -7.06 4.79
N VAL A 125 13.59 -6.11 3.90
CA VAL A 125 13.14 -4.75 4.25
C VAL A 125 11.67 -4.59 3.90
N VAL A 126 10.93 -3.84 4.70
CA VAL A 126 9.48 -3.72 4.59
C VAL A 126 9.02 -2.29 4.89
N SER A 127 8.07 -1.84 4.09
CA SER A 127 7.29 -0.61 4.22
C SER A 127 6.06 -0.81 3.32
N GLY A 128 5.25 0.23 3.14
CA GLY A 128 4.12 0.18 2.22
C GLY A 128 3.88 1.52 1.54
N PRO A 129 3.22 1.55 0.37
CA PRO A 129 2.99 2.78 -0.38
C PRO A 129 2.17 3.83 0.39
N CYS A 130 1.53 3.45 1.51
CA CYS A 130 0.78 4.33 2.40
C CYS A 130 1.51 4.66 3.71
N ALA A 131 2.66 4.02 3.96
CA ALA A 131 3.30 3.98 5.27
C ALA A 131 4.33 5.10 5.43
N ALA A 132 4.39 5.65 6.65
CA ALA A 132 5.47 6.48 7.16
C ALA A 132 6.26 5.76 8.28
N HIS A 133 6.25 4.43 8.26
CA HIS A 133 7.00 3.56 9.16
C HIS A 133 7.66 2.46 8.34
N SER A 134 8.68 1.82 8.92
CA SER A 134 9.52 0.84 8.24
C SER A 134 9.85 -0.30 9.18
N LEU A 135 10.05 -1.48 8.62
CA LEU A 135 10.52 -2.64 9.34
C LEU A 135 11.61 -3.36 8.54
N PHE A 136 12.38 -4.18 9.23
CA PHE A 136 13.19 -5.20 8.56
C PHE A 136 13.27 -6.47 9.40
N ILE A 137 13.54 -7.57 8.72
CA ILE A 137 13.80 -8.88 9.32
C ILE A 137 15.30 -9.14 9.23
N THR A 138 15.92 -9.59 10.31
CA THR A 138 17.32 -10.04 10.29
C THR A 138 17.44 -11.43 9.66
N THR A 139 18.66 -11.90 9.41
CA THR A 139 18.89 -13.29 8.98
C THR A 139 18.50 -14.36 10.02
N GLU A 140 18.26 -13.95 11.25
CA GLU A 140 17.79 -14.80 12.36
C GLU A 140 16.27 -14.76 12.54
N GLY A 141 15.55 -14.05 11.65
CA GLY A 141 14.10 -13.90 11.73
C GLY A 141 13.63 -12.90 12.81
N LYS A 142 14.52 -12.06 13.34
CA LYS A 142 14.14 -11.03 14.33
C LYS A 142 13.58 -9.81 13.61
N LEU A 143 12.47 -9.28 14.14
CA LEU A 143 11.77 -8.14 13.55
C LEU A 143 12.13 -6.82 14.24
N TRP A 144 12.56 -5.85 13.45
CA TRP A 144 12.90 -4.50 13.88
C TRP A 144 11.98 -3.48 13.21
N SER A 145 11.67 -2.38 13.89
CA SER A 145 10.80 -1.32 13.37
C SER A 145 11.25 0.07 13.77
N TRP A 146 10.91 1.06 12.93
CA TRP A 146 11.09 2.48 13.21
C TRP A 146 10.19 3.35 12.34
N GLY A 147 10.14 4.65 12.65
CA GLY A 147 9.36 5.64 11.93
C GLY A 147 8.19 6.18 12.75
N ARG A 148 7.11 6.57 12.05
CA ARG A 148 5.90 7.13 12.68
C ARG A 148 5.23 6.08 13.57
N ASN A 149 4.78 6.48 14.76
CA ASN A 149 4.17 5.59 15.74
C ASN A 149 2.92 6.18 16.42
N ASP A 150 2.22 7.12 15.81
CA ASP A 150 1.05 7.81 16.39
C ASP A 150 -0.12 6.87 16.71
N LYS A 151 -0.11 5.64 16.18
CA LYS A 151 -1.11 4.60 16.39
C LYS A 151 -0.54 3.29 16.94
N GLY A 152 0.73 3.26 17.35
CA GLY A 152 1.37 2.02 17.83
C GLY A 152 1.82 1.07 16.71
N GLN A 153 1.91 1.56 15.47
CA GLN A 153 2.30 0.77 14.29
C GLN A 153 3.76 0.29 14.30
N LEU A 154 4.53 0.61 15.35
CA LEU A 154 5.85 0.01 15.58
C LEU A 154 5.82 -1.17 16.58
N GLY A 155 4.71 -1.41 17.30
CA GLY A 155 4.59 -2.59 18.17
C GLY A 155 5.46 -2.59 19.43
N HIS A 156 5.97 -1.43 19.86
CA HIS A 156 6.84 -1.31 21.05
C HIS A 156 6.09 -1.06 22.37
N GLY A 157 4.75 -1.20 22.39
CA GLY A 157 3.94 -0.99 23.60
C GLY A 157 3.62 0.47 23.91
N ASP A 158 3.99 1.41 23.03
CA ASP A 158 3.71 2.83 23.16
C ASP A 158 3.38 3.47 21.80
N THR A 159 3.12 4.78 21.80
CA THR A 159 2.89 5.60 20.60
C THR A 159 4.04 6.59 20.33
N LYS A 160 5.26 6.26 20.77
CA LYS A 160 6.43 7.12 20.59
C LYS A 160 7.10 6.78 19.27
N ARG A 161 7.32 7.80 18.45
CA ARG A 161 8.08 7.70 17.20
C ARG A 161 9.51 7.23 17.48
N LEU A 162 10.10 6.49 16.54
CA LEU A 162 11.51 6.07 16.60
C LEU A 162 12.26 6.53 15.35
N GLU A 163 13.43 7.15 15.54
CA GLU A 163 14.25 7.65 14.43
C GLU A 163 15.11 6.59 13.77
N ALA A 164 15.48 5.58 14.55
CA ALA A 164 16.36 4.49 14.16
C ALA A 164 15.71 3.15 14.50
N PRO A 165 16.06 2.08 13.76
CA PRO A 165 15.53 0.74 13.99
C PRO A 165 15.70 0.24 15.42
N LYS A 166 14.65 -0.39 15.95
CA LYS A 166 14.66 -1.06 17.26
C LYS A 166 13.99 -2.42 17.16
N LEU A 167 14.54 -3.41 17.88
CA LEU A 167 13.94 -4.74 18.00
C LEU A 167 12.54 -4.66 18.64
N ILE A 168 11.59 -5.42 18.10
CA ILE A 168 10.27 -5.60 18.69
C ILE A 168 10.33 -6.75 19.70
N GLU A 169 10.57 -6.41 20.98
CA GLU A 169 10.75 -7.39 22.06
C GLU A 169 9.58 -8.37 22.19
N ALA A 170 8.34 -7.91 21.97
CA ALA A 170 7.14 -8.74 22.03
C ALA A 170 7.10 -9.87 20.97
N LEU A 171 7.92 -9.79 19.93
CA LEU A 171 8.05 -10.81 18.88
C LEU A 171 9.44 -11.45 18.86
N ALA A 172 10.30 -11.17 19.84
CA ALA A 172 11.68 -11.65 19.85
C ALA A 172 11.78 -13.18 19.93
N GLU A 173 10.80 -13.86 20.54
CA GLU A 173 10.76 -15.32 20.65
C GLU A 173 10.21 -16.01 19.39
N HIS A 174 9.72 -15.24 18.41
CA HIS A 174 9.19 -15.77 17.15
C HIS A 174 10.18 -15.54 16.00
N VAL A 175 10.20 -16.48 15.06
CA VAL A 175 10.90 -16.32 13.77
C VAL A 175 9.91 -15.70 12.79
N ILE A 176 10.13 -14.42 12.45
CA ILE A 176 9.31 -13.70 11.48
C ILE A 176 9.84 -13.93 10.07
N VAL A 177 8.95 -14.24 9.13
CA VAL A 177 9.30 -14.57 7.73
C VAL A 177 8.73 -13.58 6.72
N SER A 178 7.66 -12.87 7.07
CA SER A 178 7.04 -11.86 6.19
C SER A 178 6.31 -10.81 7.02
N VAL A 179 6.27 -9.58 6.51
CA VAL A 179 5.62 -8.43 7.16
C VAL A 179 4.94 -7.58 6.09
N ALA A 180 3.84 -6.92 6.44
CA ALA A 180 3.19 -5.94 5.59
C ALA A 180 2.77 -4.70 6.38
N CYS A 181 2.91 -3.53 5.75
CA CYS A 181 2.60 -2.22 6.34
C CYS A 181 1.40 -1.58 5.63
N GLY A 182 0.37 -1.22 6.39
CA GLY A 182 -0.66 -0.31 5.93
C GLY A 182 -0.30 1.14 6.21
N ARG A 183 -1.30 2.02 6.26
CA ARG A 183 -1.07 3.44 6.60
C ARG A 183 -0.55 3.59 8.03
N ASN A 184 -1.27 2.97 8.97
CA ASN A 184 -1.03 3.07 10.41
C ASN A 184 -1.10 1.70 11.10
N HIS A 185 -0.92 0.59 10.39
CA HIS A 185 -0.94 -0.75 10.97
C HIS A 185 0.08 -1.68 10.32
N THR A 186 0.39 -2.77 11.00
CA THR A 186 1.39 -3.75 10.58
C THR A 186 0.89 -5.16 10.85
N LEU A 187 1.19 -6.08 9.92
CA LEU A 187 1.03 -7.51 10.09
C LEU A 187 2.40 -8.19 10.05
N ALA A 188 2.64 -9.15 10.95
CA ALA A 188 3.85 -9.96 11.00
C ALA A 188 3.48 -11.46 10.96
N LEU A 189 4.03 -12.17 9.97
CA LEU A 189 3.84 -13.60 9.75
C LEU A 189 5.04 -14.38 10.31
N THR A 190 4.77 -15.35 11.16
CA THR A 190 5.76 -16.25 11.75
C THR A 190 6.04 -17.46 10.85
N GLU A 191 7.15 -18.17 11.10
CA GLU A 191 7.53 -19.35 10.32
C GLU A 191 6.50 -20.51 10.39
N ASP A 192 5.73 -20.61 11.46
CA ASP A 192 4.68 -21.61 11.66
C ASP A 192 3.31 -21.18 11.10
N GLY A 193 3.22 -20.00 10.50
CA GLY A 193 2.01 -19.52 9.81
C GLY A 193 1.01 -18.79 10.69
N ALA A 194 1.42 -18.33 11.89
CA ALA A 194 0.62 -17.43 12.71
C ALA A 194 0.84 -15.96 12.28
N VAL A 195 -0.20 -15.14 12.42
CA VAL A 195 -0.12 -13.71 12.09
C VAL A 195 -0.43 -12.86 13.32
N TYR A 196 0.52 -11.99 13.63
CA TYR A 196 0.40 -10.95 14.64
C TYR A 196 0.09 -9.61 13.96
N SER A 197 -0.67 -8.77 14.63
CA SER A 197 -1.08 -7.46 14.12
C SER A 197 -0.99 -6.39 15.20
N PHE A 198 -0.61 -5.18 14.84
CA PHE A 198 -0.49 -4.02 15.74
C PHE A 198 -0.63 -2.70 14.96
N GLY A 199 -0.88 -1.61 15.68
CA GLY A 199 -1.17 -0.30 15.11
C GLY A 199 -2.65 0.10 15.23
N GLU A 200 -3.14 0.90 14.29
CA GLU A 200 -4.52 1.36 14.24
C GLU A 200 -5.51 0.22 13.97
N ASN A 201 -6.61 0.19 14.72
CA ASN A 201 -7.67 -0.82 14.55
C ASN A 201 -9.08 -0.20 14.45
N LYS A 202 -9.16 1.08 14.07
CA LYS A 202 -10.42 1.83 14.04
C LYS A 202 -11.45 1.20 13.12
N LEU A 203 -10.99 0.55 12.05
CA LEU A 203 -11.83 -0.08 11.02
C LEU A 203 -11.67 -1.60 11.04
N GLY A 204 -11.13 -2.19 12.12
CA GLY A 204 -10.96 -3.64 12.23
C GLY A 204 -9.81 -4.21 11.40
N GLN A 205 -8.91 -3.37 10.88
CA GLN A 205 -7.83 -3.77 9.98
C GLN A 205 -6.75 -4.67 10.63
N LEU A 206 -6.82 -4.87 11.96
CA LEU A 206 -6.01 -5.85 12.67
C LEU A 206 -6.65 -7.24 12.74
N GLY A 207 -7.94 -7.39 12.43
CA GLY A 207 -8.57 -8.71 12.38
C GLY A 207 -8.72 -9.41 13.74
N GLN A 208 -8.74 -8.63 14.83
CA GLN A 208 -8.77 -9.13 16.22
C GLN A 208 -10.19 -9.28 16.80
N GLY A 209 -11.24 -9.15 15.97
CA GLY A 209 -12.64 -9.30 16.37
C GLY A 209 -13.26 -8.08 17.06
N ASN A 210 -12.55 -6.95 17.07
CA ASN A 210 -13.01 -5.70 17.68
C ASN A 210 -12.51 -4.48 16.89
N GLN A 211 -12.98 -3.29 17.29
CA GLN A 211 -12.47 -2.00 16.83
C GLN A 211 -11.94 -1.21 18.02
N THR A 212 -10.72 -0.74 17.90
CA THR A 212 -10.02 0.09 18.90
C THR A 212 -9.20 1.16 18.19
N ASP A 213 -8.91 2.28 18.85
CA ASP A 213 -8.12 3.33 18.20
C ASP A 213 -6.70 2.88 17.86
N ALA A 214 -6.07 2.10 18.74
CA ALA A 214 -4.72 1.59 18.60
C ALA A 214 -4.51 0.32 19.42
N VAL A 215 -3.66 -0.58 18.91
CA VAL A 215 -3.15 -1.77 19.58
C VAL A 215 -1.62 -1.68 19.58
N LEU A 216 -1.06 -1.36 20.74
CA LEU A 216 0.33 -0.91 20.85
C LEU A 216 1.35 -2.06 20.89
N THR A 217 0.89 -3.27 21.20
CA THR A 217 1.73 -4.48 21.29
C THR A 217 1.20 -5.51 20.30
N PRO A 218 2.07 -6.23 19.57
CA PRO A 218 1.68 -7.31 18.66
C PRO A 218 0.74 -8.31 19.34
N ALA A 219 -0.41 -8.56 18.70
CA ALA A 219 -1.37 -9.56 19.17
C ALA A 219 -1.89 -10.39 18.00
N LEU A 220 -2.22 -11.66 18.26
CA LEU A 220 -2.70 -12.59 17.25
C LEU A 220 -4.02 -12.11 16.63
N ILE A 221 -4.14 -12.30 15.32
CA ILE A 221 -5.42 -12.12 14.63
C ILE A 221 -6.41 -13.23 15.03
N SER A 222 -7.70 -12.93 14.99
CA SER A 222 -8.77 -13.89 15.31
C SER A 222 -9.03 -14.83 14.13
N TYR A 223 -8.09 -15.76 13.90
CA TYR A 223 -8.11 -16.72 12.79
C TYR A 223 -7.79 -18.13 13.30
N ASN A 224 -8.62 -19.11 12.92
CA ASN A 224 -8.44 -20.51 13.30
C ASN A 224 -8.49 -21.45 12.08
N GLY A 225 -8.06 -20.97 10.90
CA GLY A 225 -8.03 -21.73 9.66
C GLY A 225 -6.71 -22.46 9.40
N GLN A 226 -6.40 -22.69 8.12
CA GLN A 226 -5.12 -23.29 7.69
C GLN A 226 -3.96 -22.30 7.90
N PRO A 227 -2.73 -22.76 8.19
CA PRO A 227 -1.61 -21.86 8.40
C PRO A 227 -1.43 -20.84 7.27
N LEU A 228 -1.15 -19.59 7.65
CA LEU A 228 -0.99 -18.47 6.71
C LEU A 228 0.40 -18.48 6.09
N VAL A 229 0.51 -18.02 4.84
CA VAL A 229 1.76 -18.03 4.05
C VAL A 229 2.09 -16.70 3.39
N LYS A 230 1.12 -15.77 3.31
CA LYS A 230 1.32 -14.41 2.80
C LYS A 230 0.47 -13.41 3.56
N VAL A 231 0.99 -12.19 3.69
CA VAL A 231 0.32 -11.01 4.26
C VAL A 231 0.49 -9.83 3.31
N ALA A 232 -0.54 -8.99 3.20
CA ALA A 232 -0.47 -7.69 2.53
C ALA A 232 -1.42 -6.70 3.22
N CYS A 233 -1.11 -5.41 3.12
CA CYS A 233 -1.90 -4.35 3.73
C CYS A 233 -2.19 -3.26 2.71
N GLY A 234 -3.46 -2.85 2.61
CA GLY A 234 -3.78 -1.56 2.03
C GLY A 234 -3.70 -0.45 3.07
N ALA A 235 -4.31 0.71 2.80
CA ALA A 235 -4.26 1.82 3.75
C ALA A 235 -4.92 1.46 5.10
N GLU A 236 -6.11 0.86 5.04
CA GLU A 236 -6.99 0.61 6.19
C GLU A 236 -7.66 -0.78 6.12
N PHE A 237 -7.04 -1.69 5.38
CA PHE A 237 -7.49 -3.08 5.26
C PHE A 237 -6.29 -4.01 5.10
N SER A 238 -6.56 -5.29 5.26
CA SER A 238 -5.56 -6.35 5.32
C SER A 238 -5.99 -7.55 4.50
N MET A 239 -5.00 -8.25 3.96
CA MET A 239 -5.13 -9.45 3.15
C MET A 239 -4.20 -10.53 3.69
N VAL A 240 -4.70 -11.74 3.86
CA VAL A 240 -3.91 -12.92 4.25
C VAL A 240 -4.24 -14.11 3.37
N VAL A 241 -3.23 -14.92 3.05
CA VAL A 241 -3.39 -16.11 2.21
C VAL A 241 -2.96 -17.33 3.01
N ASP A 242 -3.76 -18.40 3.00
CA ASP A 242 -3.41 -19.67 3.64
C ASP A 242 -2.57 -20.59 2.73
N CYS A 243 -2.01 -21.64 3.31
CA CYS A 243 -1.17 -22.61 2.60
C CYS A 243 -1.90 -23.38 1.48
N LYS A 244 -3.24 -23.28 1.40
CA LYS A 244 -4.08 -23.85 0.33
C LYS A 244 -4.41 -22.84 -0.75
N GLY A 245 -3.95 -21.60 -0.63
CA GLY A 245 -4.20 -20.51 -1.56
C GLY A 245 -5.58 -19.89 -1.42
N ASN A 246 -6.26 -20.05 -0.27
CA ASN A 246 -7.46 -19.26 0.02
C ASN A 246 -7.03 -17.87 0.50
N LEU A 247 -7.74 -16.86 0.02
CA LEU A 247 -7.57 -15.47 0.42
C LEU A 247 -8.62 -15.07 1.46
N TYR A 248 -8.19 -14.33 2.46
CA TYR A 248 -9.05 -13.72 3.47
C TYR A 248 -8.73 -12.23 3.60
N SER A 249 -9.76 -11.43 3.86
CA SER A 249 -9.67 -9.98 3.96
C SER A 249 -10.41 -9.48 5.20
N PHE A 250 -9.93 -8.38 5.76
CA PHE A 250 -10.51 -7.73 6.93
C PHE A 250 -10.12 -6.24 6.98
N GLY A 251 -10.88 -5.45 7.72
CA GLY A 251 -10.72 -3.99 7.81
C GLY A 251 -11.84 -3.21 7.14
N CYS A 252 -11.47 -2.06 6.56
CA CYS A 252 -12.39 -1.14 5.91
C CYS A 252 -12.97 -1.73 4.60
N PRO A 253 -14.31 -1.76 4.43
CA PRO A 253 -14.98 -2.28 3.23
C PRO A 253 -15.08 -1.27 2.08
N GLU A 254 -14.62 -0.03 2.28
CA GLU A 254 -14.80 1.04 1.30
C GLU A 254 -14.34 0.64 -0.12
N TYR A 255 -15.10 1.07 -1.14
CA TYR A 255 -14.92 0.72 -2.55
C TYR A 255 -15.04 -0.79 -2.87
N GLY A 256 -15.46 -1.61 -1.90
CA GLY A 256 -15.45 -3.06 -2.01
C GLY A 256 -14.03 -3.63 -2.06
N GLN A 257 -13.03 -2.94 -1.50
CA GLN A 257 -11.63 -3.37 -1.49
C GLN A 257 -11.39 -4.69 -0.74
N LEU A 258 -12.35 -5.16 0.06
CA LEU A 258 -12.34 -6.48 0.68
C LEU A 258 -12.80 -7.61 -0.26
N GLY A 259 -13.36 -7.32 -1.44
CA GLY A 259 -13.69 -8.36 -2.43
C GLY A 259 -14.91 -9.21 -2.06
N HIS A 260 -15.85 -8.67 -1.27
CA HIS A 260 -17.05 -9.39 -0.79
C HIS A 260 -18.35 -8.92 -1.47
N ASN A 261 -18.25 -8.25 -2.62
CA ASN A 261 -19.38 -7.68 -3.36
C ASN A 261 -20.22 -6.67 -2.54
N SER A 262 -19.57 -5.91 -1.66
CA SER A 262 -20.19 -4.88 -0.83
C SER A 262 -19.15 -3.83 -0.47
N ASP A 263 -19.57 -2.56 -0.39
CA ASP A 263 -18.76 -1.46 0.13
C ASP A 263 -19.01 -1.17 1.62
N GLY A 264 -19.90 -1.94 2.26
CA GLY A 264 -20.26 -1.84 3.67
C GLY A 264 -20.88 -0.51 4.10
N LYS A 265 -21.22 0.40 3.18
CA LYS A 265 -21.71 1.74 3.54
C LYS A 265 -23.14 1.69 4.07
N PHE A 266 -23.37 2.33 5.22
CA PHE A 266 -24.71 2.57 5.74
C PHE A 266 -24.83 3.97 6.35
N ILE A 267 -26.07 4.48 6.42
CA ILE A 267 -26.36 5.79 7.00
C ILE A 267 -26.63 5.59 8.49
N ALA A 268 -25.72 6.07 9.33
CA ALA A 268 -25.88 6.13 10.76
C ALA A 268 -26.74 7.35 11.17
N ARG A 269 -26.89 7.58 12.48
CA ARG A 269 -27.66 8.73 12.99
C ARG A 269 -27.05 10.05 12.50
N ALA A 270 -27.92 11.03 12.25
CA ALA A 270 -27.55 12.36 11.76
C ALA A 270 -26.85 12.39 10.39
N GLN A 271 -27.23 11.48 9.47
CA GLN A 271 -26.73 11.44 8.08
C GLN A 271 -25.22 11.17 7.94
N ARG A 272 -24.57 10.68 9.00
CA ARG A 272 -23.17 10.27 8.94
C ARG A 272 -23.06 8.93 8.20
N ILE A 273 -22.14 8.85 7.24
CA ILE A 273 -21.79 7.58 6.60
C ILE A 273 -20.89 6.81 7.55
N GLU A 274 -21.28 5.57 7.85
CA GLU A 274 -20.48 4.60 8.59
C GLU A 274 -20.28 3.33 7.74
N PHE A 275 -19.32 2.51 8.14
CA PHE A 275 -18.93 1.31 7.42
C PHE A 275 -19.12 0.07 8.29
N ASP A 276 -19.80 -0.93 7.74
CA ASP A 276 -19.89 -2.25 8.35
C ASP A 276 -18.58 -3.02 8.09
N CYS A 277 -17.62 -2.82 8.98
CA CYS A 277 -16.27 -3.34 8.84
C CYS A 277 -16.18 -4.85 9.09
N GLU A 278 -15.21 -5.50 8.44
CA GLU A 278 -14.89 -6.90 8.69
C GLU A 278 -13.83 -6.98 9.80
N LEU A 279 -14.24 -7.39 11.00
CA LEU A 279 -13.39 -7.34 12.20
C LEU A 279 -12.51 -8.58 12.38
N ILE A 280 -12.76 -9.63 11.61
CA ILE A 280 -12.00 -10.87 11.57
C ILE A 280 -11.76 -11.26 10.11
N PRO A 281 -10.75 -12.09 9.79
CA PRO A 281 -10.50 -12.52 8.42
C PRO A 281 -11.71 -13.23 7.81
N ARG A 282 -12.28 -12.64 6.76
CA ARG A 282 -13.40 -13.20 5.99
C ARG A 282 -12.90 -13.71 4.65
N ARG A 283 -13.31 -14.92 4.27
CA ARG A 283 -12.85 -15.55 3.02
C ARG A 283 -13.38 -14.81 1.79
N VAL A 284 -12.48 -14.51 0.86
CA VAL A 284 -12.82 -14.01 -0.48
C VAL A 284 -13.23 -15.21 -1.34
N ALA A 285 -14.54 -15.40 -1.49
CA ALA A 285 -15.09 -16.67 -2.00
C ALA A 285 -15.23 -16.74 -3.53
N ILE A 286 -15.34 -15.61 -4.21
CA ILE A 286 -15.68 -15.54 -5.63
C ILE A 286 -14.64 -14.70 -6.36
N PHE A 287 -14.12 -15.24 -7.45
CA PHE A 287 -13.34 -14.53 -8.45
C PHE A 287 -14.14 -14.53 -9.74
N ILE A 288 -14.07 -13.46 -10.52
CA ILE A 288 -14.85 -13.31 -11.74
C ILE A 288 -14.00 -12.93 -12.95
N GLU A 289 -14.52 -13.22 -14.14
CA GLU A 289 -14.14 -12.56 -15.36
C GLU A 289 -15.35 -11.85 -15.98
N LYS A 290 -15.09 -10.85 -16.80
CA LYS A 290 -16.12 -10.10 -17.53
C LYS A 290 -15.83 -10.20 -19.03
N SER A 291 -16.78 -10.72 -19.79
CA SER A 291 -16.68 -10.82 -21.25
C SER A 291 -16.76 -9.44 -21.92
N LYS A 292 -16.45 -9.37 -23.22
CA LYS A 292 -16.60 -8.14 -24.01
C LYS A 292 -18.04 -7.64 -24.05
N ASP A 293 -19.01 -8.55 -23.97
CA ASP A 293 -20.45 -8.25 -23.96
C ASP A 293 -20.96 -7.88 -22.55
N GLY A 294 -20.06 -7.83 -21.55
CA GLY A 294 -20.38 -7.46 -20.18
C GLY A 294 -20.90 -8.60 -19.31
N GLN A 295 -20.93 -9.85 -19.82
CA GLN A 295 -21.33 -11.01 -19.04
C GLN A 295 -20.29 -11.30 -17.95
N ILE A 296 -20.76 -11.46 -16.71
CA ILE A 296 -19.93 -11.80 -15.55
C ILE A 296 -19.99 -13.31 -15.36
N MET A 297 -18.82 -13.95 -15.29
CA MET A 297 -18.69 -15.40 -15.08
C MET A 297 -17.75 -15.66 -13.90
N PRO A 298 -18.10 -16.59 -12.99
CA PRO A 298 -17.20 -16.98 -11.93
C PRO A 298 -16.00 -17.75 -12.52
N VAL A 299 -14.81 -17.45 -12.01
CA VAL A 299 -13.58 -18.20 -12.30
C VAL A 299 -13.39 -19.22 -11.19
N PRO A 300 -13.62 -20.52 -11.44
CA PRO A 300 -13.53 -21.53 -10.40
C PRO A 300 -12.08 -21.83 -10.03
N ASN A 301 -11.89 -22.37 -8.82
CA ASN A 301 -10.63 -22.97 -8.35
C ASN A 301 -9.40 -22.04 -8.44
N VAL A 302 -9.58 -20.76 -8.14
CA VAL A 302 -8.46 -19.82 -7.99
C VAL A 302 -7.65 -20.20 -6.75
N VAL A 303 -6.37 -20.50 -6.95
CA VAL A 303 -5.40 -20.79 -5.89
C VAL A 303 -4.42 -19.63 -5.83
N VAL A 304 -4.58 -18.75 -4.85
CA VAL A 304 -3.74 -17.55 -4.69
C VAL A 304 -2.31 -17.95 -4.31
N ARG A 305 -1.33 -17.30 -4.95
CA ARG A 305 0.11 -17.48 -4.71
C ARG A 305 0.79 -16.21 -4.23
N ASP A 306 0.29 -15.06 -4.65
CA ASP A 306 0.79 -13.78 -4.18
C ASP A 306 -0.33 -12.74 -4.10
N VAL A 307 -0.13 -11.76 -3.23
CA VAL A 307 -1.07 -10.66 -3.02
C VAL A 307 -0.31 -9.37 -2.76
N ALA A 308 -0.74 -8.28 -3.40
CA ALA A 308 -0.18 -6.95 -3.20
C ALA A 308 -1.31 -5.93 -3.09
N CYS A 309 -1.12 -4.91 -2.25
CA CYS A 309 -2.14 -3.89 -2.01
C CYS A 309 -1.55 -2.48 -2.21
N GLY A 310 -2.29 -1.63 -2.90
CA GLY A 310 -2.07 -0.18 -2.82
C GLY A 310 -2.95 0.44 -1.75
N ALA A 311 -3.28 1.72 -1.86
CA ALA A 311 -4.11 2.39 -0.85
C ALA A 311 -5.50 1.76 -0.69
N ASN A 312 -6.18 1.55 -1.81
CA ASN A 312 -7.59 1.13 -1.88
C ASN A 312 -7.85 0.07 -2.96
N HIS A 313 -6.82 -0.68 -3.36
CA HIS A 313 -6.95 -1.73 -4.35
C HIS A 313 -6.02 -2.89 -4.04
N THR A 314 -6.38 -4.06 -4.56
CA THR A 314 -5.64 -5.30 -4.36
C THR A 314 -5.35 -5.97 -5.69
N LEU A 315 -4.17 -6.58 -5.80
CA LEU A 315 -3.77 -7.47 -6.87
C LEU A 315 -3.54 -8.86 -6.30
N VAL A 316 -3.92 -9.87 -7.06
CA VAL A 316 -3.65 -11.28 -6.76
C VAL A 316 -2.99 -11.93 -7.96
N LEU A 317 -1.95 -12.72 -7.69
CA LEU A 317 -1.35 -13.66 -8.63
C LEU A 317 -1.74 -15.07 -8.22
N ASP A 318 -2.34 -15.83 -9.13
CA ASP A 318 -2.75 -17.20 -8.85
C ASP A 318 -1.77 -18.27 -9.39
N SER A 319 -2.06 -19.53 -9.11
CA SER A 319 -1.26 -20.67 -9.56
C SER A 319 -1.21 -20.86 -11.08
N GLN A 320 -2.15 -20.27 -11.81
CA GLN A 320 -2.22 -20.28 -13.28
C GLN A 320 -1.57 -19.04 -13.89
N LYS A 321 -0.84 -18.26 -13.09
CA LYS A 321 -0.14 -17.03 -13.52
C LYS A 321 -1.10 -15.91 -13.94
N ARG A 322 -2.38 -16.01 -13.56
CA ARG A 322 -3.39 -14.99 -13.84
C ARG A 322 -3.32 -13.89 -12.79
N VAL A 323 -3.66 -12.68 -13.21
CA VAL A 323 -3.74 -11.50 -12.33
C VAL A 323 -5.20 -11.11 -12.14
N PHE A 324 -5.62 -10.97 -10.88
CA PHE A 324 -6.93 -10.42 -10.52
C PHE A 324 -6.74 -9.10 -9.78
N THR A 325 -7.64 -8.16 -10.01
CA THR A 325 -7.64 -6.85 -9.35
C THR A 325 -9.04 -6.44 -8.90
N TRP A 326 -9.13 -5.71 -7.79
CA TRP A 326 -10.39 -5.14 -7.31
C TRP A 326 -10.15 -4.01 -6.29
N GLY A 327 -11.24 -3.35 -5.88
CA GLY A 327 -11.26 -2.16 -5.02
C GLY A 327 -11.60 -0.91 -5.82
N PHE A 328 -10.99 0.21 -5.46
CA PHE A 328 -11.21 1.50 -6.10
C PHE A 328 -10.66 1.53 -7.54
N GLY A 329 -11.52 1.82 -8.50
CA GLY A 329 -11.23 1.86 -9.94
C GLY A 329 -10.56 3.15 -10.43
N GLY A 330 -10.56 4.19 -9.60
CA GLY A 330 -10.07 5.52 -9.96
C GLY A 330 -8.64 5.50 -10.51
N TYR A 331 -8.42 6.30 -11.57
CA TYR A 331 -7.20 6.36 -12.37
C TYR A 331 -6.80 5.05 -13.06
N GLY A 332 -7.70 4.07 -13.16
CA GLY A 332 -7.44 2.85 -13.90
C GLY A 332 -6.48 1.88 -13.21
N ARG A 333 -6.26 2.02 -11.90
CA ARG A 333 -5.38 1.13 -11.11
C ARG A 333 -5.80 -0.34 -11.10
N LEU A 334 -7.02 -0.65 -11.57
CA LEU A 334 -7.48 -2.04 -11.73
C LEU A 334 -7.13 -2.63 -13.11
N GLY A 335 -6.83 -1.81 -14.12
CA GLY A 335 -6.32 -2.29 -15.40
C GLY A 335 -7.38 -2.90 -16.32
N HIS A 336 -8.64 -2.53 -16.17
CA HIS A 336 -9.77 -3.12 -16.91
C HIS A 336 -10.26 -2.28 -18.10
N THR A 337 -9.47 -1.33 -18.59
CA THR A 337 -9.87 -0.32 -19.62
C THR A 337 -10.96 0.66 -19.16
N GLU A 338 -11.40 0.57 -17.90
CA GLU A 338 -12.43 1.40 -17.28
C GLU A 338 -12.01 1.79 -15.86
N GLN A 339 -12.61 2.85 -15.32
CA GLN A 339 -12.32 3.39 -13.97
C GLN A 339 -13.34 2.99 -12.91
N LYS A 340 -14.18 2.00 -13.22
CA LYS A 340 -15.24 1.56 -12.31
C LYS A 340 -14.62 0.74 -11.16
N ASP A 341 -15.15 0.94 -9.97
CA ASP A 341 -14.84 0.09 -8.82
C ASP A 341 -15.26 -1.35 -9.09
N GLU A 342 -14.44 -2.28 -8.64
CA GLU A 342 -14.74 -3.71 -8.67
C GLU A 342 -14.83 -4.18 -7.22
N MET A 343 -16.00 -4.64 -6.78
CA MET A 343 -16.19 -5.10 -5.40
C MET A 343 -15.91 -6.60 -5.25
N VAL A 344 -15.49 -7.26 -6.33
CA VAL A 344 -15.16 -8.69 -6.43
C VAL A 344 -13.88 -8.80 -7.26
N PRO A 345 -12.91 -9.66 -6.89
CA PRO A 345 -11.71 -9.92 -7.69
C PRO A 345 -12.02 -10.18 -9.16
N ARG A 346 -11.59 -9.29 -10.05
CA ARG A 346 -11.83 -9.38 -11.48
C ARG A 346 -10.54 -9.69 -12.24
N LEU A 347 -10.62 -10.64 -13.16
CA LEU A 347 -9.51 -11.06 -14.01
C LEU A 347 -9.02 -9.91 -14.92
N VAL A 348 -7.72 -9.63 -14.89
CA VAL A 348 -7.05 -8.70 -15.81
C VAL A 348 -6.73 -9.45 -17.10
N LYS A 349 -7.50 -9.18 -18.16
CA LYS A 349 -7.53 -10.03 -19.36
C LYS A 349 -6.18 -10.23 -20.05
N LEU A 350 -5.24 -9.30 -19.92
CA LEU A 350 -3.90 -9.44 -20.51
C LEU A 350 -3.16 -10.70 -20.05
N PHE A 351 -3.30 -11.05 -18.76
CA PHE A 351 -2.53 -12.10 -18.11
C PHE A 351 -3.24 -13.47 -18.09
N ASP A 352 -4.28 -13.63 -18.90
CA ASP A 352 -5.07 -14.86 -19.04
C ASP A 352 -4.74 -15.63 -20.35
N PHE A 353 -3.92 -15.05 -21.22
CA PHE A 353 -3.53 -15.70 -22.47
C PHE A 353 -2.36 -16.67 -22.25
N PRO A 354 -2.34 -17.82 -22.96
CA PRO A 354 -1.23 -18.78 -22.88
C PRO A 354 0.14 -18.11 -23.11
N GLY A 355 1.07 -18.32 -22.18
CA GLY A 355 2.43 -17.76 -22.23
C GLY A 355 2.52 -16.25 -21.97
N ARG A 356 1.42 -15.61 -21.54
CA ARG A 356 1.38 -14.18 -21.17
C ARG A 356 1.04 -13.97 -19.69
N GLY A 357 1.15 -15.01 -18.86
CA GLY A 357 0.91 -14.90 -17.43
C GLY A 357 1.90 -13.93 -16.77
N ALA A 358 1.63 -13.61 -15.50
CA ALA A 358 2.52 -12.86 -14.65
C ALA A 358 3.40 -13.80 -13.80
N SER A 359 4.66 -13.40 -13.60
CA SER A 359 5.59 -14.03 -12.67
C SER A 359 5.68 -13.28 -11.35
N GLN A 360 5.43 -11.96 -11.34
CA GLN A 360 5.50 -11.09 -10.17
C GLN A 360 4.40 -10.02 -10.26
N ILE A 361 3.90 -9.56 -9.12
CA ILE A 361 2.95 -8.44 -9.01
C ILE A 361 3.43 -7.43 -7.96
N TYR A 362 3.14 -6.15 -8.19
CA TYR A 362 3.46 -5.08 -7.24
C TYR A 362 2.37 -4.02 -7.25
N ALA A 363 2.25 -3.28 -6.15
CA ALA A 363 1.33 -2.16 -6.02
C ALA A 363 2.08 -0.91 -5.56
N GLY A 364 1.73 0.23 -6.14
CA GLY A 364 2.03 1.55 -5.58
C GLY A 364 0.80 2.14 -4.90
N TYR A 365 0.85 3.41 -4.54
CA TYR A 365 -0.26 4.08 -3.85
C TYR A 365 -1.56 4.07 -4.69
N GLN A 366 -1.45 4.43 -5.97
CA GLN A 366 -2.57 4.53 -6.92
C GLN A 366 -2.28 3.84 -8.27
N CYS A 367 -1.36 2.88 -8.26
CA CYS A 367 -0.92 2.18 -9.46
C CYS A 367 -0.53 0.73 -9.17
N SER A 368 -0.29 0.01 -10.25
CA SER A 368 -0.13 -1.43 -10.27
C SER A 368 0.90 -1.84 -11.29
N PHE A 369 1.57 -2.95 -11.00
CA PHE A 369 2.58 -3.52 -11.87
C PHE A 369 2.47 -5.04 -11.92
N ALA A 370 2.89 -5.60 -13.04
CA ALA A 370 3.15 -7.03 -13.16
C ALA A 370 4.36 -7.25 -14.06
N VAL A 371 5.19 -8.22 -13.70
CA VAL A 371 6.25 -8.74 -14.58
C VAL A 371 5.69 -9.98 -15.25
N SER A 372 5.75 -10.07 -16.58
CA SER A 372 5.26 -11.24 -17.30
C SER A 372 6.18 -12.45 -17.11
N GLU A 373 5.73 -13.63 -17.52
CA GLU A 373 6.58 -14.83 -17.61
C GLU A 373 7.77 -14.64 -18.56
N MET A 374 7.65 -13.73 -19.53
CA MET A 374 8.73 -13.36 -20.45
C MET A 374 9.66 -12.27 -19.87
N GLY A 375 9.47 -11.86 -18.62
CA GLY A 375 10.29 -10.84 -17.95
C GLY A 375 9.90 -9.38 -18.26
N GLY A 376 8.89 -9.14 -19.10
CA GLY A 376 8.46 -7.79 -19.46
C GLY A 376 7.68 -7.11 -18.33
N LEU A 377 8.07 -5.88 -17.98
CA LEU A 377 7.36 -5.07 -16.97
C LEU A 377 6.14 -4.36 -17.57
N PHE A 378 4.99 -4.50 -16.92
CA PHE A 378 3.75 -3.80 -17.22
C PHE A 378 3.35 -2.87 -16.08
N PHE A 379 2.78 -1.73 -16.44
CA PHE A 379 2.28 -0.70 -15.53
C PHE A 379 0.85 -0.29 -15.89
N TRP A 380 0.03 -0.03 -14.90
CA TRP A 380 -1.26 0.67 -15.05
C TRP A 380 -1.61 1.45 -13.78
N GLY A 381 -2.61 2.32 -13.86
CA GLY A 381 -2.90 3.32 -12.83
C GLY A 381 -2.20 4.65 -13.08
N VAL A 382 -1.82 5.34 -12.01
CA VAL A 382 -1.18 6.66 -12.09
C VAL A 382 -0.09 6.85 -11.04
N THR A 383 1.00 7.50 -11.44
CA THR A 383 2.06 8.00 -10.56
C THR A 383 2.07 9.52 -10.45
N ASN A 384 1.45 10.22 -11.40
CA ASN A 384 1.24 11.66 -11.38
C ASN A 384 -0.22 11.98 -11.73
N THR A 385 -1.02 12.36 -10.74
CA THR A 385 -2.45 12.68 -10.94
C THR A 385 -2.69 13.88 -11.85
N SER A 386 -1.68 14.71 -12.10
CA SER A 386 -1.77 15.81 -13.08
C SER A 386 -1.60 15.37 -14.54
N ARG A 387 -1.23 14.11 -14.79
CA ARG A 387 -1.08 13.51 -16.13
C ARG A 387 -2.17 12.47 -16.39
N GLU A 388 -2.28 12.05 -17.64
CA GLU A 388 -3.21 11.00 -18.03
C GLU A 388 -2.92 9.68 -17.30
N SER A 389 -3.98 9.08 -16.78
CA SER A 389 -3.94 7.79 -16.11
C SER A 389 -3.94 6.63 -17.11
N THR A 390 -3.21 5.56 -16.79
CA THR A 390 -3.12 4.37 -17.65
C THR A 390 -4.19 3.35 -17.26
N MET A 391 -5.22 3.22 -18.12
CA MET A 391 -6.41 2.41 -17.81
C MET A 391 -6.26 0.90 -18.03
N TYR A 392 -5.16 0.46 -18.64
CA TYR A 392 -4.90 -0.93 -19.01
C TYR A 392 -3.40 -1.22 -18.92
N PRO A 393 -2.97 -2.44 -18.55
CA PRO A 393 -1.55 -2.77 -18.45
C PRO A 393 -0.78 -2.41 -19.72
N LYS A 394 0.19 -1.52 -19.57
CA LYS A 394 1.06 -1.01 -20.64
C LYS A 394 2.49 -1.42 -20.35
N ALA A 395 3.18 -1.96 -21.36
CA ALA A 395 4.59 -2.32 -21.24
C ALA A 395 5.47 -1.09 -20.99
N VAL A 396 6.41 -1.20 -20.04
CA VAL A 396 7.42 -0.18 -19.76
C VAL A 396 8.61 -0.42 -20.69
N GLN A 397 8.58 0.24 -21.86
CA GLN A 397 9.52 -0.03 -22.96
C GLN A 397 10.99 0.26 -22.61
N ASP A 398 11.24 1.26 -21.76
CA ASP A 398 12.60 1.64 -21.33
C ASP A 398 13.33 0.50 -20.60
N LEU A 399 12.60 -0.48 -20.06
CA LEU A 399 13.14 -1.64 -19.34
C LEU A 399 12.96 -2.95 -20.12
N CYS A 400 12.73 -2.87 -21.43
CA CYS A 400 12.65 -4.07 -22.27
C CYS A 400 13.99 -4.82 -22.27
N GLY A 401 13.97 -6.12 -21.98
CA GLY A 401 15.16 -6.97 -21.91
C GLY A 401 15.87 -6.98 -20.56
N TRP A 402 15.54 -6.06 -19.65
CA TRP A 402 16.11 -6.03 -18.30
C TRP A 402 15.46 -7.09 -17.42
N LYS A 403 16.26 -7.81 -16.63
CA LYS A 403 15.74 -8.81 -15.69
C LYS A 403 15.33 -8.14 -14.38
N ILE A 404 14.03 -7.88 -14.24
CA ILE A 404 13.45 -7.30 -13.02
C ILE A 404 13.56 -8.28 -11.85
N ARG A 405 14.31 -7.90 -10.81
CA ARG A 405 14.43 -8.66 -9.56
C ARG A 405 13.45 -8.19 -8.48
N SER A 406 13.35 -6.89 -8.31
CA SER A 406 12.55 -6.27 -7.23
C SER A 406 12.06 -4.91 -7.69
N LEU A 407 10.81 -4.56 -7.34
CA LEU A 407 10.18 -3.29 -7.69
C LEU A 407 9.41 -2.77 -6.49
N ALA A 408 9.46 -1.45 -6.30
CA ALA A 408 8.61 -0.77 -5.33
C ALA A 408 8.14 0.58 -5.87
N CYS A 409 6.99 1.01 -5.39
CA CYS A 409 6.42 2.31 -5.70
C CYS A 409 5.82 2.92 -4.44
N GLY A 410 6.18 4.17 -4.15
CA GLY A 410 5.61 4.96 -3.05
C GLY A 410 4.33 5.66 -3.46
N LYS A 411 4.18 6.94 -3.07
CA LYS A 411 3.09 7.81 -3.56
C LYS A 411 3.11 7.93 -5.09
N SER A 412 4.28 8.21 -5.64
CA SER A 412 4.48 8.59 -7.06
C SER A 412 5.79 8.08 -7.65
N SER A 413 6.83 8.00 -6.82
CA SER A 413 8.15 7.52 -7.21
C SER A 413 8.18 5.99 -7.34
N ILE A 414 8.99 5.51 -8.27
CA ILE A 414 9.23 4.09 -8.57
C ILE A 414 10.72 3.82 -8.44
N ILE A 415 11.06 2.68 -7.84
CA ILE A 415 12.42 2.14 -7.79
C ILE A 415 12.41 0.67 -8.18
N ILE A 416 13.45 0.24 -8.90
CA ILE A 416 13.58 -1.10 -9.45
C ILE A 416 15.04 -1.56 -9.29
N ALA A 417 15.23 -2.77 -8.77
CA ALA A 417 16.47 -3.51 -8.96
C ALA A 417 16.32 -4.42 -10.18
N ALA A 418 17.14 -4.20 -11.21
CA ALA A 418 17.11 -4.96 -12.45
C ALA A 418 18.52 -5.09 -13.02
N ASP A 419 18.90 -6.30 -13.45
CA ASP A 419 20.28 -6.62 -13.84
C ASP A 419 21.29 -6.05 -12.82
N GLU A 420 22.48 -5.62 -13.17
CA GLU A 420 23.43 -5.15 -12.14
C GLU A 420 23.13 -3.74 -11.59
N SER A 421 21.98 -3.14 -11.93
CA SER A 421 21.68 -1.75 -11.64
C SER A 421 20.44 -1.54 -10.75
N THR A 422 20.37 -0.33 -10.19
CA THR A 422 19.16 0.21 -9.56
C THR A 422 18.64 1.36 -10.40
N ILE A 423 17.37 1.30 -10.78
CA ILE A 423 16.70 2.27 -11.63
C ILE A 423 15.61 2.97 -10.81
N SER A 424 15.48 4.28 -10.92
CA SER A 424 14.37 5.02 -10.31
C SER A 424 13.84 6.11 -11.22
N TRP A 425 12.59 6.52 -10.99
CA TRP A 425 11.99 7.72 -11.56
C TRP A 425 10.73 8.11 -10.78
N GLY A 426 10.32 9.37 -10.92
CA GLY A 426 9.16 9.89 -10.20
C GLY A 426 8.97 11.38 -10.46
N PRO A 427 7.72 11.86 -10.60
CA PRO A 427 7.42 13.27 -10.73
C PRO A 427 7.71 14.02 -9.42
N SER A 428 7.97 15.33 -9.52
CA SER A 428 7.97 16.21 -8.34
C SER A 428 6.56 16.29 -7.72
N PRO A 429 6.43 16.48 -6.39
CA PRO A 429 7.52 16.58 -5.42
C PRO A 429 8.09 15.21 -5.06
N THR A 430 9.41 15.20 -4.84
CA THR A 430 10.17 14.09 -4.27
C THR A 430 10.95 14.61 -3.06
N PHE A 431 11.41 13.68 -2.23
CA PHE A 431 12.07 13.94 -0.94
C PHE A 431 13.43 13.24 -0.82
N GLY A 432 13.95 12.73 -1.93
CA GLY A 432 15.23 12.03 -2.01
C GLY A 432 15.11 10.53 -2.27
N GLU A 433 13.89 9.99 -2.30
CA GLU A 433 13.59 8.56 -2.46
C GLU A 433 13.97 8.00 -3.85
N LEU A 434 14.33 8.87 -4.81
CA LEU A 434 14.93 8.47 -6.08
C LEU A 434 16.44 8.21 -5.98
N GLY A 435 17.11 8.68 -4.93
CA GLY A 435 18.49 8.35 -4.61
C GLY A 435 19.56 9.08 -5.41
N TYR A 436 19.24 10.12 -6.19
CA TYR A 436 20.19 10.74 -7.12
C TYR A 436 21.34 11.55 -6.46
N GLY A 437 21.23 11.86 -5.16
CA GLY A 437 22.22 12.65 -4.41
C GLY A 437 21.91 14.15 -4.40
N ASP A 438 22.61 14.90 -3.53
CA ASP A 438 22.27 16.29 -3.19
C ASP A 438 22.43 17.30 -4.33
N THR A 439 23.30 17.01 -5.31
CA THR A 439 23.66 17.94 -6.40
C THR A 439 22.95 17.62 -7.72
N LYS A 440 22.08 16.60 -7.74
CA LYS A 440 21.38 16.12 -8.94
C LYS A 440 19.92 16.60 -8.98
N PRO A 441 19.24 16.47 -10.13
CA PRO A 441 17.81 16.76 -10.22
C PRO A 441 17.03 15.98 -9.16
N LYS A 442 16.00 16.59 -8.58
CA LYS A 442 15.21 15.96 -7.52
C LYS A 442 14.20 14.94 -8.07
N SER A 443 13.73 15.12 -9.30
CA SER A 443 12.72 14.29 -9.96
C SER A 443 13.15 13.91 -11.37
N SER A 444 12.59 12.81 -11.90
CA SER A 444 12.76 12.41 -13.30
C SER A 444 11.46 11.83 -13.85
N THR A 445 11.08 12.20 -15.08
CA THR A 445 9.90 11.64 -15.76
C THR A 445 10.19 10.34 -16.51
N THR A 446 11.46 10.00 -16.68
CA THR A 446 11.94 8.78 -17.35
C THR A 446 12.82 7.98 -16.40
N ALA A 447 12.91 6.67 -16.64
CA ALA A 447 13.78 5.78 -15.89
C ALA A 447 15.24 6.27 -15.93
N GLN A 448 15.90 6.33 -14.77
CA GLN A 448 17.31 6.70 -14.64
C GLN A 448 18.03 5.70 -13.73
N GLU A 449 19.27 5.37 -14.06
CA GLU A 449 20.15 4.68 -13.12
C GLU A 449 20.45 5.56 -11.90
N VAL A 450 20.38 4.94 -10.72
CA VAL A 450 20.70 5.56 -9.44
C VAL A 450 22.23 5.49 -9.26
N LYS A 451 22.93 6.44 -9.87
CA LYS A 451 24.41 6.46 -9.93
C LYS A 451 25.12 6.47 -8.58
N THR A 452 24.43 6.90 -7.52
CA THR A 452 24.95 6.84 -6.15
C THR A 452 25.09 5.40 -5.62
N LEU A 453 24.48 4.43 -6.29
CA LEU A 453 24.57 3.00 -6.03
C LEU A 453 25.46 2.27 -7.06
N ASP A 454 26.27 2.99 -7.85
CA ASP A 454 27.09 2.38 -8.89
C ASP A 454 28.03 1.31 -8.33
N GLY A 455 27.83 0.08 -8.83
CA GLY A 455 28.56 -1.10 -8.41
C GLY A 455 28.29 -1.54 -6.97
N ILE A 456 27.15 -1.15 -6.41
CA ILE A 456 26.53 -1.74 -5.22
C ILE A 456 25.35 -2.57 -5.71
N TYR A 457 25.42 -3.89 -5.51
CA TYR A 457 24.35 -4.79 -5.94
C TYR A 457 23.17 -4.74 -4.98
N ILE A 458 21.98 -4.41 -5.51
CA ILE A 458 20.75 -4.34 -4.72
C ILE A 458 19.92 -5.61 -4.92
N GLU A 459 19.67 -6.29 -3.80
CA GLU A 459 18.92 -7.54 -3.71
C GLU A 459 17.40 -7.30 -3.64
N GLN A 460 16.98 -6.33 -2.83
CA GLN A 460 15.58 -5.98 -2.61
C GLN A 460 15.41 -4.46 -2.56
N VAL A 461 14.34 -3.94 -3.16
CA VAL A 461 13.90 -2.56 -3.02
C VAL A 461 12.49 -2.50 -2.43
N VAL A 462 12.25 -1.56 -1.54
CA VAL A 462 10.93 -1.29 -0.93
C VAL A 462 10.75 0.21 -0.76
N MET A 463 9.51 0.70 -0.86
CA MET A 463 9.18 2.11 -0.64
C MET A 463 8.09 2.26 0.40
N GLY A 464 8.26 3.28 1.24
CA GLY A 464 7.14 3.89 1.94
C GLY A 464 6.43 4.92 1.07
N TYR A 465 5.61 5.76 1.68
CA TYR A 465 4.93 6.85 0.96
C TYR A 465 5.93 7.83 0.31
N SER A 466 7.07 8.10 0.95
CA SER A 466 8.06 9.10 0.50
C SER A 466 9.52 8.76 0.82
N HIS A 467 9.83 7.48 1.03
CA HIS A 467 11.17 6.99 1.31
C HIS A 467 11.40 5.63 0.67
N SER A 468 12.67 5.30 0.43
CA SER A 468 13.13 4.05 -0.15
C SER A 468 14.05 3.33 0.83
N LEU A 469 13.89 2.02 0.90
CA LEU A 469 14.74 1.09 1.63
C LEU A 469 15.26 0.06 0.65
N VAL A 470 16.55 -0.26 0.74
CA VAL A 470 17.16 -1.28 -0.10
C VAL A 470 18.07 -2.18 0.71
N ILE A 471 18.20 -3.44 0.29
CA ILE A 471 19.22 -4.35 0.80
C ILE A 471 20.38 -4.37 -0.18
N ALA A 472 21.52 -3.87 0.25
CA ALA A 472 22.75 -3.92 -0.52
C ALA A 472 23.57 -5.16 -0.14
N ARG A 473 24.00 -5.93 -1.14
CA ARG A 473 24.86 -7.11 -0.96
C ARG A 473 26.23 -6.69 -0.44
N GLN A 474 26.81 -7.55 0.40
CA GLN A 474 28.10 -7.28 1.07
C GLN A 474 28.98 -8.54 1.18
N ASP A 475 28.89 -9.43 0.19
CA ASP A 475 29.53 -10.76 0.22
C ASP A 475 31.04 -10.66 -0.02
N THR A 476 31.49 -9.61 -0.69
CA THR A 476 32.91 -9.38 -1.01
C THR A 476 33.47 -8.16 -0.28
N GLU A 477 34.79 -8.15 -0.03
CA GLU A 477 35.48 -7.00 0.55
C GLU A 477 35.29 -5.72 -0.28
N GLN A 478 35.27 -5.85 -1.62
CA GLN A 478 35.05 -4.73 -2.54
C GLN A 478 33.66 -4.10 -2.36
N GLU A 479 32.62 -4.92 -2.18
CA GLU A 479 31.27 -4.43 -1.90
C GLU A 479 31.20 -3.75 -0.53
N GLN A 480 31.81 -4.35 0.50
CA GLN A 480 31.87 -3.76 1.84
C GLN A 480 32.60 -2.40 1.85
N GLU A 481 33.71 -2.27 1.11
CA GLU A 481 34.42 -1.01 0.98
C GLU A 481 33.58 0.08 0.28
N LYS A 482 32.79 -0.29 -0.73
CA LYS A 482 31.86 0.66 -1.37
C LYS A 482 30.76 1.11 -0.41
N LEU A 483 30.20 0.19 0.37
CA LEU A 483 29.18 0.51 1.38
C LEU A 483 29.73 1.44 2.47
N LYS A 484 30.97 1.22 2.92
CA LYS A 484 31.63 2.10 3.90
C LYS A 484 31.79 3.55 3.41
N LYS A 485 31.88 3.78 2.09
CA LYS A 485 31.95 5.12 1.49
C LYS A 485 30.60 5.85 1.50
N LEU A 486 29.48 5.14 1.66
CA LEU A 486 28.18 5.78 1.80
C LEU A 486 28.10 6.53 3.14
N PRO A 487 27.43 7.70 3.15
CA PRO A 487 27.24 8.47 4.37
C PRO A 487 26.45 7.68 5.40
N GLU A 488 26.76 7.94 6.68
CA GLU A 488 26.09 7.32 7.80
C GLU A 488 25.04 8.28 8.39
N TYR A 489 23.82 7.80 8.52
CA TYR A 489 22.71 8.51 9.11
C TYR A 489 22.55 8.10 10.57
N ASN A 490 22.88 9.06 11.45
CA ASN A 490 22.71 8.95 12.89
C ASN A 490 21.74 10.06 13.33
N PRO A 491 20.43 9.83 13.26
CA PRO A 491 19.44 10.85 13.59
C PRO A 491 19.57 11.27 15.05
N ARG A 492 19.31 12.56 15.32
CA ARG A 492 19.20 13.06 16.69
C ARG A 492 18.02 12.38 17.38
N THR A 493 18.21 11.94 18.61
CA THR A 493 17.15 11.39 19.46
C THR A 493 16.71 12.44 20.48
N ILE A 494 15.43 12.44 20.85
CA ILE A 494 14.85 13.30 21.91
C ILE A 494 14.58 12.46 23.14
#